data_AF-A0A3M9MY28-F1
#
_entry.id   AF-A0A3M9MY28-F1
#
_cell.length_a   1.000
_cell.length_b   1.000
_cell.length_c   1.000
_cell.angle_alpha   90.00
_cell.angle_beta   90.00
_cell.angle_gamma   90.00
#
_symmetry.space_group_name_H-M   'P 1'
#
loop_
_entity.id
_entity.type
_entity.pdbx_description
1 polymer ?
#
loop_
_entity_poly.entity_id
_entity_poly.type
_entity_poly.pdbx_seq_one_letter_code
_entity_poly.pdbx_strand_id
1 'polypeptide(L)'
;MVYHILNGDALTDRFIATGLQGELVVTRECLMEGDVQGDTLEEFYQTRARFIEARFQGSHQEYFDRVVSEFRKVTEATSPAEFNLWFGYDLFCQVNLWFLLSLLHDLPQKKTLYLVYPSHLKKADRWHDFGGATPQDLVYCFEHRTPVREPDLHLGKALWEAYKQQDLPQLETLSHQNSPCFKYLPEVVKAHLDRFPANGKPGRPEAVMREIMGMGAPDFSAVFKAFSEKEGVYGFGDSQVKPIYDQLVQS
;
A
#
# COMPACT_ATOMS: atom_id res chain seq x y z
N MET A 1 2.42 -8.44 -23.32
CA MET A 1 3.30 -9.07 -22.30
C MET A 1 2.56 -9.06 -20.96
N VAL A 2 2.76 -10.07 -20.10
CA VAL A 2 2.13 -10.15 -18.77
C VAL A 2 3.11 -9.63 -17.73
N TYR A 3 2.64 -8.75 -16.86
CA TYR A 3 3.40 -8.19 -15.74
C TYR A 3 2.66 -8.51 -14.44
N HIS A 4 3.37 -9.04 -13.46
CA HIS A 4 2.88 -9.22 -12.09
C HIS A 4 3.56 -8.17 -11.21
N ILE A 5 2.77 -7.25 -10.66
CA ILE A 5 3.29 -6.15 -9.83
C ILE A 5 3.01 -6.46 -8.37
N LEU A 6 4.06 -6.71 -7.60
CA LEU A 6 4.01 -6.92 -6.16
C LEU A 6 4.31 -5.60 -5.43
N ASN A 7 3.59 -5.34 -4.34
CA ASN A 7 3.81 -4.15 -3.53
C ASN A 7 5.21 -4.11 -2.88
N GLY A 8 5.75 -5.28 -2.50
CA GLY A 8 7.07 -5.41 -1.86
C GLY A 8 7.61 -6.85 -1.89
N ASP A 9 8.83 -7.03 -1.39
CA ASP A 9 9.59 -8.29 -1.53
C ASP A 9 9.02 -9.47 -0.73
N ALA A 10 8.15 -9.22 0.25
CA ALA A 10 7.63 -10.23 1.18
C ALA A 10 6.86 -11.38 0.51
N LEU A 11 6.41 -11.19 -0.75
CA LEU A 11 5.67 -12.19 -1.51
C LEU A 11 6.52 -12.87 -2.60
N THR A 12 7.72 -12.36 -2.91
CA THR A 12 8.50 -12.74 -4.09
C THR A 12 8.78 -14.25 -4.18
N ASP A 13 9.36 -14.87 -3.16
CA ASP A 13 9.73 -16.29 -3.19
C ASP A 13 8.51 -17.20 -3.36
N ARG A 14 7.42 -16.87 -2.65
CA ARG A 14 6.16 -17.63 -2.73
C ARG A 14 5.47 -17.42 -4.07
N PHE A 15 5.56 -16.22 -4.64
CA PHE A 15 5.06 -15.92 -5.97
C PHE A 15 5.84 -16.70 -7.04
N ILE A 16 7.18 -16.72 -6.99
CA ILE A 16 8.00 -17.49 -7.94
C ILE A 16 7.65 -18.99 -7.87
N ALA A 17 7.42 -19.51 -6.67
CA ALA A 17 7.03 -20.90 -6.46
C ALA A 17 5.65 -21.27 -7.06
N THR A 18 4.81 -20.30 -7.44
CA THR A 18 3.55 -20.56 -8.15
C THR A 18 3.75 -21.04 -9.59
N GLY A 19 4.89 -20.69 -10.21
CA GLY A 19 5.14 -20.94 -11.63
C GLY A 19 4.31 -20.08 -12.59
N LEU A 20 3.62 -19.04 -12.10
CA LEU A 20 2.90 -18.08 -12.95
C LEU A 20 3.87 -17.40 -13.92
N GLN A 21 3.49 -17.37 -15.19
CA GLN A 21 4.31 -16.83 -16.27
C GLN A 21 4.09 -15.33 -16.41
N GLY A 22 5.17 -14.58 -16.60
CA GLY A 22 5.14 -13.14 -16.78
C GLY A 22 6.37 -12.48 -16.18
N GLU A 23 6.52 -11.20 -16.44
CA GLU A 23 7.57 -10.40 -15.82
C GLU A 23 7.15 -9.98 -14.41
N LEU A 24 8.04 -10.19 -13.44
CA LEU A 24 7.83 -9.78 -12.07
C LEU A 24 8.36 -8.36 -11.86
N VAL A 25 7.52 -7.50 -11.28
CA VAL A 25 7.84 -6.14 -10.88
C VAL A 25 7.58 -6.00 -9.39
N VAL A 26 8.49 -5.41 -8.63
CA VAL A 26 8.34 -5.21 -7.18
C VAL A 26 8.57 -3.74 -6.84
N THR A 27 7.51 -3.00 -6.50
CA THR A 27 7.56 -1.52 -6.45
C THR A 27 8.21 -0.93 -5.21
N ARG A 28 8.38 -1.70 -4.12
CA ARG A 28 9.20 -1.36 -2.92
C ARG A 28 9.00 0.06 -2.38
N GLU A 29 7.77 0.56 -2.38
CA GLU A 29 7.44 1.89 -1.90
C GLU A 29 6.67 1.85 -0.58
N CYS A 30 6.76 2.95 0.16
CA CYS A 30 6.08 3.17 1.43
C CYS A 30 5.41 4.56 1.42
N LEU A 31 4.55 4.80 0.44
CA LEU A 31 3.94 6.12 0.18
C LEU A 31 3.01 6.63 1.29
N MET A 32 2.77 5.79 2.29
CA MET A 32 2.10 6.16 3.53
C MET A 32 2.96 7.05 4.46
N GLU A 33 4.28 7.07 4.23
CA GLU A 33 5.28 7.84 4.95
C GLU A 33 6.10 8.74 4.01
N GLY A 34 6.60 9.83 4.56
CA GLY A 34 7.45 10.77 3.84
C GLY A 34 6.70 11.69 2.90
N ASP A 35 7.44 12.57 2.26
CA ASP A 35 6.90 13.50 1.28
C ASP A 35 6.60 12.76 -0.04
N VAL A 36 5.43 13.04 -0.62
CA VAL A 36 4.94 12.46 -1.89
C VAL A 36 4.73 13.53 -2.97
N GLN A 37 5.26 14.74 -2.77
CA GLN A 37 5.19 15.83 -3.74
C GLN A 37 6.15 15.66 -4.94
N GLY A 38 5.82 16.34 -6.03
CA GLY A 38 6.59 16.43 -7.28
C GLY A 38 5.66 16.75 -8.44
N ASP A 39 5.95 17.78 -9.23
CA ASP A 39 5.08 18.18 -10.36
C ASP A 39 5.26 17.24 -11.56
N THR A 40 6.44 16.63 -11.65
CA THR A 40 6.74 15.54 -12.59
C THR A 40 7.05 14.24 -11.86
N LEU A 41 7.00 13.11 -12.59
CA LEU A 41 7.34 11.81 -12.04
C LEU A 41 8.83 11.74 -11.61
N GLU A 42 9.72 12.42 -12.33
CA GLU A 42 11.13 12.50 -11.96
C GLU A 42 11.33 13.30 -10.66
N GLU A 43 10.68 14.45 -10.52
CA GLU A 43 10.71 15.22 -9.27
C GLU A 43 10.14 14.43 -8.08
N PHE A 44 9.06 13.68 -8.32
CA PHE A 44 8.52 12.75 -7.33
C PHE A 44 9.58 11.73 -6.90
N TYR A 45 10.26 11.06 -7.83
CA TYR A 45 11.32 10.10 -7.50
C TYR A 45 12.47 10.75 -6.72
N GLN A 46 12.86 11.97 -7.06
CA GLN A 46 13.88 12.73 -6.31
C GLN A 46 13.43 13.02 -4.87
N THR A 47 12.17 13.39 -4.67
CA THR A 47 11.56 13.58 -3.34
C THR A 47 11.57 12.29 -2.52
N ARG A 48 11.15 11.18 -3.14
CA ARG A 48 11.14 9.87 -2.49
C ARG A 48 12.54 9.38 -2.15
N ALA A 49 13.51 9.51 -3.05
CA ALA A 49 14.90 9.14 -2.81
C ALA A 49 15.49 9.83 -1.55
N ARG A 50 15.25 11.15 -1.40
CA ARG A 50 15.68 11.91 -0.20
C ARG A 50 15.04 11.38 1.08
N PHE A 51 13.75 11.06 1.04
CA PHE A 51 13.06 10.50 2.20
C PHE A 51 13.63 9.13 2.59
N ILE A 52 13.79 8.23 1.62
CA ILE A 52 14.30 6.87 1.87
C ILE A 52 15.72 6.90 2.43
N GLU A 53 16.59 7.75 1.85
CA GLU A 53 17.96 7.97 2.35
C GLU A 53 17.95 8.44 3.82
N ALA A 54 17.16 9.46 4.14
CA ALA A 54 17.09 10.00 5.50
C ALA A 54 16.48 9.01 6.51
N ARG A 55 15.46 8.24 6.10
CA ARG A 55 14.66 7.40 6.99
C ARG A 55 15.25 6.02 7.23
N PHE A 56 15.86 5.43 6.20
CA PHE A 56 16.32 4.03 6.20
C PHE A 56 17.84 3.88 6.05
N GLN A 57 18.59 4.99 5.99
CA GLN A 57 20.05 5.00 5.81
C GLN A 57 20.51 4.30 4.52
N GLY A 58 19.63 4.18 3.53
CA GLY A 58 19.99 3.76 2.18
C GLY A 58 20.67 4.89 1.41
N SER A 59 21.23 4.59 0.24
CA SER A 59 21.77 5.64 -0.63
C SER A 59 20.71 6.18 -1.58
N HIS A 60 20.84 7.46 -1.95
CA HIS A 60 20.01 8.08 -2.98
C HIS A 60 20.00 7.26 -4.29
N GLN A 61 21.16 6.77 -4.75
CA GLN A 61 21.27 5.97 -5.98
C GLN A 61 20.59 4.60 -5.86
N GLU A 62 20.67 3.96 -4.70
CA GLU A 62 20.02 2.66 -4.47
C GLU A 62 18.50 2.74 -4.68
N TYR A 63 17.87 3.86 -4.31
CA TYR A 63 16.46 4.09 -4.60
C TYR A 63 16.18 4.03 -6.11
N PHE A 64 16.99 4.70 -6.93
CA PHE A 64 16.81 4.66 -8.38
C PHE A 64 17.03 3.26 -8.96
N ASP A 65 18.05 2.55 -8.46
CA ASP A 65 18.43 1.24 -8.97
C ASP A 65 17.41 0.15 -8.59
N ARG A 66 16.75 0.25 -7.43
CA ARG A 66 15.88 -0.81 -6.89
C ARG A 66 14.38 -0.50 -6.92
N VAL A 67 14.01 0.77 -6.95
CA VAL A 67 12.60 1.24 -6.90
C VAL A 67 12.21 1.83 -8.23
N VAL A 68 12.92 2.86 -8.70
CA VAL A 68 12.58 3.56 -9.95
C VAL A 68 12.71 2.63 -11.16
N SER A 69 13.74 1.79 -11.19
CA SER A 69 13.92 0.78 -12.26
C SER A 69 12.72 -0.16 -12.39
N GLU A 70 12.04 -0.49 -11.29
CA GLU A 70 10.85 -1.35 -11.29
C GLU A 70 9.62 -0.61 -11.80
N PHE A 71 9.43 0.65 -11.41
CA PHE A 71 8.39 1.49 -12.02
C PHE A 71 8.63 1.73 -13.51
N ARG A 72 9.90 1.83 -13.96
CA ARG A 72 10.23 1.94 -15.37
C ARG A 72 9.76 0.75 -16.19
N LYS A 73 9.85 -0.48 -15.67
CA LYS A 73 9.27 -1.68 -16.32
C LYS A 73 7.78 -1.52 -16.59
N VAL A 74 7.05 -0.82 -15.71
CA VAL A 74 5.61 -0.54 -15.87
C VAL A 74 5.38 0.55 -16.91
N THR A 75 6.11 1.67 -16.81
CA THR A 75 5.91 2.82 -17.71
C THR A 75 6.39 2.55 -19.13
N GLU A 76 7.36 1.65 -19.30
CA GLU A 76 7.95 1.27 -20.60
C GLU A 76 7.42 -0.08 -21.11
N ALA A 77 6.35 -0.60 -20.49
CA ALA A 77 5.77 -1.90 -20.83
C ALA A 77 5.35 -2.01 -22.31
N THR A 78 5.66 -3.14 -22.93
CA THR A 78 5.36 -3.36 -24.36
C THR A 78 3.87 -3.60 -24.59
N SER A 79 3.29 -2.82 -25.50
CA SER A 79 1.86 -2.90 -25.90
C SER A 79 1.57 -4.12 -26.79
N PRO A 80 0.45 -4.86 -26.57
CA PRO A 80 -0.47 -4.74 -25.45
C PRO A 80 0.09 -5.38 -24.17
N ALA A 81 -0.12 -4.72 -23.03
CA ALA A 81 0.32 -5.19 -21.71
C ALA A 81 -0.85 -5.70 -20.87
N GLU A 82 -0.66 -6.79 -20.15
CA GLU A 82 -1.55 -7.23 -19.08
C GLU A 82 -0.86 -7.00 -17.74
N PHE A 83 -1.47 -6.21 -16.86
CA PHE A 83 -0.94 -5.96 -15.52
C PHE A 83 -1.81 -6.63 -14.46
N ASN A 84 -1.18 -7.45 -13.63
CA ASN A 84 -1.78 -8.11 -12.49
C ASN A 84 -1.20 -7.50 -11.22
N LEU A 85 -2.00 -6.73 -10.50
CA LEU A 85 -1.60 -5.89 -9.38
C LEU A 85 -1.88 -6.61 -8.06
N TRP A 86 -0.83 -7.07 -7.36
CA TRP A 86 -0.93 -7.86 -6.14
C TRP A 86 -0.82 -6.97 -4.91
N PHE A 87 -1.97 -6.63 -4.35
CA PHE A 87 -2.07 -5.68 -3.24
C PHE A 87 -3.00 -6.22 -2.15
N GLY A 88 -2.69 -5.81 -0.93
CA GLY A 88 -3.51 -6.02 0.24
C GLY A 88 -4.70 -5.08 0.34
N TYR A 89 -5.52 -5.30 1.37
CA TYR A 89 -6.67 -4.47 1.65
C TYR A 89 -6.37 -3.29 2.58
N ASP A 90 -5.27 -3.36 3.34
CA ASP A 90 -4.93 -2.33 4.33
C ASP A 90 -4.49 -0.99 3.71
N LEU A 91 -4.42 0.06 4.54
CA LEU A 91 -4.06 1.40 4.11
C LEU A 91 -2.67 1.48 3.47
N PHE A 92 -1.68 0.76 4.00
CA PHE A 92 -0.33 0.74 3.44
C PHE A 92 -0.35 0.26 1.98
N CYS A 93 -1.02 -0.87 1.72
CA CYS A 93 -1.20 -1.41 0.38
C CYS A 93 -2.02 -0.48 -0.53
N GLN A 94 -3.12 0.07 -0.01
CA GLN A 94 -4.03 0.88 -0.82
C GLN A 94 -3.41 2.20 -1.29
N VAL A 95 -2.63 2.89 -0.46
CA VAL A 95 -1.94 4.12 -0.89
C VAL A 95 -0.95 3.84 -2.03
N ASN A 96 -0.18 2.76 -1.93
CA ASN A 96 0.74 2.33 -3.00
C ASN A 96 -0.02 1.94 -4.28
N LEU A 97 -1.17 1.28 -4.13
CA LEU A 97 -2.03 0.92 -5.26
C LEU A 97 -2.60 2.16 -5.96
N TRP A 98 -3.06 3.19 -5.22
CA TRP A 98 -3.61 4.41 -5.82
C TRP A 98 -2.57 5.10 -6.70
N PHE A 99 -1.33 5.22 -6.23
CA PHE A 99 -0.22 5.73 -7.04
C PHE A 99 0.03 4.90 -8.30
N LEU A 100 0.05 3.57 -8.18
CA LEU A 100 0.27 2.71 -9.34
C LEU A 100 -0.87 2.84 -10.37
N LEU A 101 -2.11 2.94 -9.91
CA LEU A 101 -3.26 3.19 -10.77
C LEU A 101 -3.20 4.58 -11.42
N SER A 102 -2.72 5.61 -10.73
CA SER A 102 -2.53 6.93 -11.35
C SER A 102 -1.46 6.89 -12.44
N LEU A 103 -0.35 6.16 -12.22
CA LEU A 103 0.65 5.94 -13.26
C LEU A 103 0.04 5.22 -14.46
N LEU A 104 -0.60 4.07 -14.23
CA LEU A 104 -1.21 3.25 -15.29
C LEU A 104 -2.28 4.00 -16.06
N HIS A 105 -3.07 4.85 -15.40
CA HIS A 105 -4.08 5.71 -16.03
C HIS A 105 -3.45 6.57 -17.13
N ASP A 106 -2.32 7.21 -16.85
CA ASP A 106 -1.69 8.19 -17.74
C ASP A 106 -0.85 7.55 -18.86
N LEU A 107 -0.68 6.23 -18.82
CA LEU A 107 0.04 5.50 -19.86
C LEU A 107 -0.77 5.42 -21.17
N PRO A 108 -0.22 5.78 -22.34
CA PRO A 108 -0.97 5.83 -23.60
C PRO A 108 -1.19 4.44 -24.24
N GLN A 109 -0.47 3.40 -23.83
CA GLN A 109 -0.57 2.09 -24.46
C GLN A 109 -1.86 1.33 -24.12
N LYS A 110 -2.23 0.41 -25.02
CA LYS A 110 -3.29 -0.57 -24.80
C LYS A 110 -2.88 -1.53 -23.68
N LYS A 111 -3.77 -1.68 -22.71
CA LYS A 111 -3.52 -2.48 -21.52
C LYS A 111 -4.79 -3.12 -20.98
N THR A 112 -4.62 -4.26 -20.33
CA THR A 112 -5.65 -4.92 -19.52
C THR A 112 -5.14 -4.97 -18.09
N LEU A 113 -6.01 -4.63 -17.13
CA LEU A 113 -5.65 -4.45 -15.74
C LEU A 113 -6.49 -5.37 -14.85
N TYR A 114 -5.83 -6.01 -13.89
CA TYR A 114 -6.47 -6.84 -12.88
C TYR A 114 -5.90 -6.54 -11.49
N LEU A 115 -6.77 -6.50 -10.48
CA LEU A 115 -6.38 -6.51 -9.07
C LEU A 115 -6.41 -7.94 -8.56
N VAL A 116 -5.32 -8.36 -7.96
CA VAL A 116 -5.18 -9.63 -7.25
C VAL A 116 -5.15 -9.33 -5.76
N TYR A 117 -6.27 -9.62 -5.10
CA TYR A 117 -6.43 -9.47 -3.66
C TYR A 117 -6.31 -10.83 -2.96
N PRO A 118 -6.07 -10.87 -1.64
CA PRO A 118 -6.01 -12.11 -0.86
C PRO A 118 -7.42 -12.71 -0.64
N SER A 119 -8.05 -13.14 -1.72
CA SER A 119 -9.44 -13.64 -1.75
C SER A 119 -9.63 -14.98 -1.01
N HIS A 120 -8.54 -15.64 -0.63
CA HIS A 120 -8.55 -16.83 0.22
C HIS A 120 -8.88 -16.53 1.69
N LEU A 121 -8.72 -15.27 2.14
CA LEU A 121 -8.93 -14.88 3.53
C LEU A 121 -10.40 -14.71 3.88
N LYS A 122 -10.73 -15.02 5.14
CA LYS A 122 -12.02 -14.69 5.74
C LYS A 122 -12.09 -13.19 6.05
N LYS A 123 -13.31 -12.66 6.16
CA LYS A 123 -13.51 -11.23 6.48
C LYS A 123 -12.81 -10.79 7.78
N ALA A 124 -12.73 -11.67 8.78
CA ALA A 124 -12.06 -11.38 10.06
C ALA A 124 -10.55 -11.15 9.88
N ASP A 125 -9.93 -11.86 8.94
CA ASP A 125 -8.48 -11.86 8.70
C ASP A 125 -8.08 -10.92 7.55
N ARG A 126 -9.01 -10.15 6.99
CA ARG A 126 -8.84 -9.38 5.74
C ARG A 126 -7.63 -8.43 5.73
N TRP A 127 -7.15 -8.00 6.90
CA TRP A 127 -6.01 -7.10 7.04
C TRP A 127 -4.66 -7.82 7.13
N HIS A 128 -4.65 -9.16 7.07
CA HIS A 128 -3.40 -9.93 7.01
C HIS A 128 -2.81 -9.97 5.60
N ASP A 129 -3.46 -9.35 4.61
CA ASP A 129 -3.00 -9.26 3.23
C ASP A 129 -2.58 -10.63 2.67
N PHE A 130 -1.36 -10.77 2.15
CA PHE A 130 -0.79 -12.05 1.72
C PHE A 130 0.12 -12.69 2.78
N GLY A 131 0.02 -12.25 4.04
CA GLY A 131 0.73 -12.80 5.18
C GLY A 131 0.38 -14.27 5.38
N GLY A 132 1.37 -15.15 5.25
CA GLY A 132 1.19 -16.60 5.39
C GLY A 132 0.53 -17.31 4.21
N ALA A 133 0.20 -16.60 3.11
CA ALA A 133 -0.39 -17.22 1.92
C ALA A 133 0.58 -18.22 1.28
N THR A 134 0.10 -19.43 0.98
CA THR A 134 0.86 -20.48 0.26
C THR A 134 0.87 -20.21 -1.26
N PRO A 135 1.77 -20.84 -2.04
CA PRO A 135 1.71 -20.72 -3.50
C PRO A 135 0.34 -21.11 -4.09
N GLN A 136 -0.33 -22.11 -3.50
CA GLN A 136 -1.69 -22.52 -3.90
C GLN A 136 -2.72 -21.42 -3.63
N ASP A 137 -2.62 -20.72 -2.50
CA ASP A 137 -3.48 -19.56 -2.20
C ASP A 137 -3.26 -18.43 -3.21
N LEU A 138 -2.02 -18.20 -3.66
CA LEU A 138 -1.71 -17.17 -4.66
C LEU A 138 -2.29 -17.52 -6.03
N VAL A 139 -2.19 -18.78 -6.45
CA VAL A 139 -2.85 -19.26 -7.69
C VAL A 139 -4.36 -19.06 -7.60
N TYR A 140 -4.97 -19.44 -6.47
CA TYR A 140 -6.39 -19.21 -6.24
C TYR A 140 -6.75 -17.71 -6.32
N CYS A 141 -5.96 -16.84 -5.69
CA CYS A 141 -6.18 -15.39 -5.75
C CYS A 141 -6.09 -14.85 -7.19
N PHE A 142 -5.11 -15.34 -7.97
CA PHE A 142 -4.95 -14.96 -9.37
C PHE A 142 -6.13 -15.39 -10.25
N GLU A 143 -6.67 -16.60 -10.05
CA GLU A 143 -7.86 -17.08 -10.76
C GLU A 143 -9.12 -16.26 -10.43
N HIS A 144 -9.17 -15.66 -9.23
CA HIS A 144 -10.27 -14.84 -8.73
C HIS A 144 -10.00 -13.32 -8.82
N ARG A 145 -9.03 -12.91 -9.64
CA ARG A 145 -8.66 -11.50 -9.80
C ARG A 145 -9.80 -10.66 -10.37
N THR A 146 -9.88 -9.41 -9.93
CA THR A 146 -10.92 -8.47 -10.34
C THR A 146 -10.45 -7.63 -11.52
N PRO A 147 -11.17 -7.58 -12.65
CA PRO A 147 -10.82 -6.69 -13.75
C PRO A 147 -11.01 -5.22 -13.34
N VAL A 148 -9.99 -4.39 -13.59
CA VAL A 148 -10.05 -2.94 -13.37
C VAL A 148 -10.64 -2.29 -14.61
N ARG A 149 -11.82 -1.69 -14.47
CA ARG A 149 -12.49 -0.98 -15.56
C ARG A 149 -12.10 0.50 -15.55
N GLU A 150 -12.47 1.20 -16.62
CA GLU A 150 -12.18 2.62 -16.76
C GLU A 150 -12.64 3.47 -15.55
N PRO A 151 -13.85 3.30 -14.98
CA PRO A 151 -14.24 4.07 -13.79
C PRO A 151 -13.40 3.74 -12.55
N ASP A 152 -12.96 2.49 -12.40
CA ASP A 152 -12.11 2.07 -11.29
C ASP A 152 -10.71 2.70 -11.39
N LEU A 153 -10.17 2.78 -12.62
CA LEU A 153 -8.89 3.41 -12.91
C LEU A 153 -8.93 4.92 -12.65
N HIS A 154 -10.01 5.60 -13.06
CA HIS A 154 -10.23 7.01 -12.73
C HIS A 154 -10.36 7.25 -11.23
N LEU A 155 -11.08 6.38 -10.51
CA LEU A 155 -11.19 6.45 -9.05
C LEU A 155 -9.82 6.28 -8.37
N GLY A 156 -9.02 5.31 -8.80
CA GLY A 156 -7.66 5.12 -8.30
C GLY A 156 -6.77 6.35 -8.48
N LYS A 157 -6.84 7.00 -9.65
CA LYS A 157 -6.14 8.26 -9.91
C LYS A 157 -6.63 9.40 -9.01
N ALA A 158 -7.94 9.58 -8.89
CA ALA A 158 -8.52 10.62 -8.04
C ALA A 158 -8.18 10.43 -6.55
N LEU A 159 -8.15 9.18 -6.07
CA LEU A 159 -7.72 8.85 -4.70
C LEU A 159 -6.25 9.24 -4.48
N TRP A 160 -5.38 8.94 -5.44
CA TRP A 160 -3.98 9.34 -5.37
C TRP A 160 -3.80 10.86 -5.35
N GLU A 161 -4.50 11.58 -6.22
CA GLU A 161 -4.42 13.05 -6.30
C GLU A 161 -4.87 13.70 -4.98
N ALA A 162 -6.02 13.27 -4.43
CA ALA A 162 -6.51 13.76 -3.14
C ALA A 162 -5.56 13.41 -2.00
N TYR A 163 -5.01 12.18 -1.98
CA TYR A 163 -4.02 11.76 -0.99
C TYR A 163 -2.75 12.61 -1.05
N LYS A 164 -2.20 12.81 -2.26
CA LYS A 164 -1.00 13.62 -2.49
C LYS A 164 -1.21 15.08 -2.05
N GLN A 165 -2.40 15.62 -2.25
CA GLN A 165 -2.74 16.99 -1.83
C GLN A 165 -3.13 17.12 -0.36
N GLN A 166 -3.19 16.01 0.39
CA GLN A 166 -3.74 15.94 1.75
C GLN A 166 -5.19 16.47 1.84
N ASP A 167 -5.97 16.32 0.75
CA ASP A 167 -7.37 16.72 0.70
C ASP A 167 -8.26 15.65 1.35
N LEU A 168 -8.33 15.69 2.69
CA LEU A 168 -9.09 14.73 3.49
C LEU A 168 -10.60 14.74 3.17
N PRO A 169 -11.27 15.90 3.00
CA PRO A 169 -12.68 15.94 2.59
C PRO A 169 -12.93 15.27 1.23
N GLN A 170 -12.02 15.48 0.27
CA GLN A 170 -12.14 14.84 -1.04
C GLN A 170 -11.92 13.33 -0.94
N LEU A 171 -10.93 12.86 -0.17
CA LEU A 171 -10.74 11.43 0.08
C LEU A 171 -11.99 10.79 0.70
N GLU A 172 -12.58 11.44 1.71
CA GLU A 172 -13.83 10.97 2.33
C GLU A 172 -14.96 10.86 1.31
N THR A 173 -15.14 11.89 0.48
CA THR A 173 -16.13 11.91 -0.60
C THR A 173 -15.91 10.78 -1.61
N LEU A 174 -14.68 10.58 -2.08
CA LEU A 174 -14.31 9.51 -3.01
C LEU A 174 -14.52 8.13 -2.39
N SER A 175 -14.36 8.00 -1.07
CA SER A 175 -14.48 6.70 -0.38
C SER A 175 -15.87 6.08 -0.48
N HIS A 176 -16.90 6.90 -0.72
CA HIS A 176 -18.28 6.46 -0.87
C HIS A 176 -18.64 5.98 -2.29
N GLN A 177 -17.72 6.08 -3.26
CA GLN A 177 -17.96 5.57 -4.59
C GLN A 177 -17.91 4.03 -4.60
N ASN A 178 -18.94 3.41 -5.17
CA ASN A 178 -19.01 1.95 -5.29
C ASN A 178 -18.07 1.46 -6.40
N SER A 179 -17.11 0.63 -6.03
CA SER A 179 -16.19 -0.01 -6.99
C SER A 179 -15.91 -1.46 -6.58
N PRO A 180 -15.98 -2.43 -7.51
CA PRO A 180 -15.56 -3.81 -7.23
C PRO A 180 -14.05 -3.92 -6.93
N CYS A 181 -13.27 -2.92 -7.34
CA CYS A 181 -11.84 -2.83 -7.13
C CYS A 181 -11.47 -2.33 -5.72
N PHE A 182 -12.37 -1.61 -5.04
CA PHE A 182 -12.10 -1.01 -3.73
C PHE A 182 -13.15 -1.38 -2.67
N LYS A 183 -13.23 -2.67 -2.36
CA LYS A 183 -14.24 -3.26 -1.47
C LYS A 183 -14.31 -2.63 -0.06
N TYR A 184 -13.17 -2.24 0.50
CA TYR A 184 -13.06 -1.70 1.87
C TYR A 184 -12.65 -0.22 1.90
N LEU A 185 -12.86 0.51 0.79
CA LEU A 185 -12.40 1.90 0.66
C LEU A 185 -12.87 2.83 1.79
N PRO A 186 -14.15 2.81 2.24
CA PRO A 186 -14.58 3.64 3.36
C PRO A 186 -13.80 3.35 4.65
N GLU A 187 -13.51 2.07 4.93
CA GLU A 187 -12.79 1.64 6.15
C GLU A 187 -11.34 2.13 6.11
N VAL A 188 -10.69 2.01 4.95
CA VAL A 188 -9.29 2.40 4.72
C VAL A 188 -9.13 3.92 4.76
N VAL A 189 -9.99 4.65 4.06
CA VAL A 189 -9.96 6.12 4.07
C VAL A 189 -10.25 6.63 5.48
N LYS A 190 -11.26 6.10 6.17
CA LYS A 190 -11.53 6.48 7.56
C LYS A 190 -10.32 6.26 8.47
N ALA A 191 -9.60 5.14 8.29
CA ALA A 191 -8.37 4.89 9.02
C ALA A 191 -7.33 5.98 8.74
N HIS A 192 -7.11 6.37 7.47
CA HIS A 192 -6.20 7.46 7.12
C HIS A 192 -6.58 8.79 7.81
N LEU A 193 -7.85 9.18 7.75
CA LEU A 193 -8.35 10.40 8.42
C LEU A 193 -8.09 10.36 9.93
N ASP A 194 -8.29 9.19 10.55
CA ASP A 194 -8.09 8.99 11.99
C ASP A 194 -6.61 8.98 12.42
N ARG A 195 -5.64 8.97 11.49
CA ARG A 195 -4.22 9.06 11.84
C ARG A 195 -3.86 10.41 12.43
N PHE A 196 -4.59 11.46 12.05
CA PHE A 196 -4.23 12.82 12.39
C PHE A 196 -4.88 13.24 13.72
N PRO A 197 -4.13 13.95 14.58
CA PRO A 197 -4.70 14.57 15.78
C PRO A 197 -5.84 15.52 15.44
N ALA A 198 -6.90 15.51 16.23
CA ALA A 198 -8.05 16.38 16.06
C ALA A 198 -8.62 16.81 17.41
N ASN A 199 -9.03 18.09 17.53
CA ASN A 199 -9.69 18.63 18.73
C ASN A 199 -8.91 18.37 20.03
N GLY A 200 -7.57 18.49 20.00
CA GLY A 200 -6.70 18.26 21.15
C GLY A 200 -6.52 16.80 21.55
N LYS A 201 -7.02 15.84 20.77
CA LYS A 201 -6.81 14.40 20.97
C LYS A 201 -5.74 13.87 20.02
N PRO A 202 -4.93 12.89 20.45
CA PRO A 202 -3.99 12.22 19.56
C PRO A 202 -4.72 11.47 18.44
N GLY A 203 -4.01 11.19 17.35
CA GLY A 203 -4.51 10.31 16.31
C GLY A 203 -4.79 8.90 16.85
N ARG A 204 -5.67 8.16 16.16
CA ARG A 204 -6.09 6.80 16.55
C ARG A 204 -4.92 5.82 16.76
N PRO A 205 -3.86 5.78 15.93
CA PRO A 205 -2.73 4.89 16.19
C PRO A 205 -2.09 5.11 17.57
N GLU A 206 -1.82 6.37 17.93
CA GLU A 206 -1.26 6.71 19.24
C GLU A 206 -2.25 6.42 20.37
N ALA A 207 -3.53 6.80 20.20
CA ALA A 207 -4.57 6.58 21.20
C ALA A 207 -4.73 5.07 21.54
N VAL A 208 -4.76 4.21 20.53
CA VAL A 208 -4.86 2.76 20.70
C VAL A 208 -3.59 2.18 21.31
N MET A 209 -2.42 2.70 20.94
CA MET A 209 -1.17 2.26 21.54
C MET A 209 -1.10 2.60 23.05
N ARG A 210 -1.56 3.79 23.45
CA ARG A 210 -1.69 4.16 24.87
C ARG A 210 -2.62 3.21 25.62
N GLU A 211 -3.74 2.82 25.01
CA GLU A 211 -4.67 1.85 25.60
C GLU A 211 -4.00 0.47 25.80
N ILE A 212 -3.30 -0.04 24.78
CA ILE A 212 -2.59 -1.33 24.84
C ILE A 212 -1.51 -1.32 25.93
N MET A 213 -0.71 -0.26 26.01
CA MET A 213 0.30 -0.09 27.05
C MET A 213 -0.33 -0.01 28.45
N GLY A 214 -1.46 0.69 28.58
CA GLY A 214 -2.22 0.79 29.83
C GLY A 214 -2.80 -0.55 30.33
N MET A 215 -2.98 -1.54 29.44
CA MET A 215 -3.37 -2.90 29.80
C MET A 215 -2.21 -3.78 30.29
N GLY A 216 -0.99 -3.23 30.38
CA GLY A 216 0.17 -3.92 30.95
C GLY A 216 0.96 -4.77 29.95
N ALA A 217 0.92 -4.43 28.66
CA ALA A 217 1.79 -5.08 27.66
C ALA A 217 3.28 -4.89 28.05
N PRO A 218 4.07 -5.97 28.18
CA PRO A 218 5.37 -5.92 28.86
C PRO A 218 6.49 -5.27 28.03
N ASP A 219 6.39 -5.30 26.71
CA ASP A 219 7.45 -4.84 25.81
C ASP A 219 6.88 -4.43 24.44
N PHE A 220 7.76 -3.91 23.57
CA PHE A 220 7.40 -3.53 22.21
C PHE A 220 6.80 -4.68 21.40
N SER A 221 7.28 -5.92 21.56
CA SER A 221 6.78 -7.05 20.77
C SER A 221 5.33 -7.36 21.11
N ALA A 222 4.98 -7.36 22.40
CA ALA A 222 3.61 -7.53 22.87
C ALA A 222 2.70 -6.38 22.41
N VAL A 223 3.17 -5.12 22.49
CA VAL A 223 2.42 -3.96 22.01
C VAL A 223 2.21 -4.02 20.50
N PHE A 224 3.25 -4.32 19.73
CA PHE A 224 3.19 -4.43 18.28
C PHE A 224 2.18 -5.51 17.86
N LYS A 225 2.24 -6.70 18.46
CA LYS A 225 1.28 -7.77 18.18
C LYS A 225 -0.16 -7.35 18.45
N ALA A 226 -0.43 -6.81 19.64
CA ALA A 226 -1.78 -6.37 20.00
C ALA A 226 -2.27 -5.21 19.11
N PHE A 227 -1.37 -4.31 18.72
CA PHE A 227 -1.68 -3.22 17.81
C PHE A 227 -2.03 -3.75 16.42
N SER A 228 -1.21 -4.64 15.85
CA SER A 228 -1.48 -5.25 14.54
C SER A 228 -2.79 -6.04 14.52
N GLU A 229 -3.13 -6.74 15.61
CA GLU A 229 -4.42 -7.46 15.73
C GLU A 229 -5.62 -6.50 15.77
N LYS A 230 -5.52 -5.38 16.50
CA LYS A 230 -6.62 -4.43 16.69
C LYS A 230 -6.77 -3.43 15.54
N GLU A 231 -5.66 -3.03 14.95
CA GLU A 231 -5.51 -1.90 14.04
C GLU A 231 -4.87 -2.32 12.70
N GLY A 232 -5.06 -3.59 12.31
CA GLY A 232 -4.55 -4.14 11.05
C GLY A 232 -4.96 -3.36 9.79
N VAL A 233 -6.07 -2.60 9.85
CA VAL A 233 -6.51 -1.71 8.75
C VAL A 233 -5.42 -0.73 8.29
N TYR A 234 -4.44 -0.41 9.14
CA TYR A 234 -3.35 0.48 8.78
C TYR A 234 -2.23 -0.17 7.96
N GLY A 235 -2.02 -1.49 8.07
CA GLY A 235 -0.87 -2.15 7.47
C GLY A 235 0.47 -1.69 8.05
N PHE A 236 0.49 -1.22 9.30
CA PHE A 236 1.73 -0.75 9.93
C PHE A 236 2.66 -1.92 10.26
N GLY A 237 3.89 -1.83 9.79
CA GLY A 237 5.02 -2.63 10.24
C GLY A 237 5.69 -2.02 11.47
N ASP A 238 6.75 -2.69 11.92
CA ASP A 238 7.56 -2.25 13.04
C ASP A 238 8.15 -0.84 12.84
N SER A 239 8.54 -0.49 11.61
CA SER A 239 9.06 0.84 11.27
C SER A 239 8.07 1.97 11.51
N GLN A 240 6.76 1.73 11.39
CA GLN A 240 5.73 2.75 11.69
C GLN A 240 5.30 2.72 13.16
N VAL A 241 5.22 1.54 13.79
CA VAL A 241 4.77 1.39 15.18
C VAL A 241 5.84 1.82 16.18
N LYS A 242 7.11 1.48 15.93
CA LYS A 242 8.23 1.69 16.86
C LYS A 242 8.45 3.15 17.24
N PRO A 243 8.43 4.13 16.32
CA PRO A 243 8.58 5.54 16.69
C PRO A 243 7.48 6.05 17.61
N ILE A 244 6.22 5.63 17.38
CA ILE A 244 5.08 5.98 18.25
C ILE A 244 5.33 5.40 19.65
N TYR A 245 5.71 4.12 19.73
CA TYR A 245 6.01 3.44 20.99
C TYR A 245 7.12 4.15 21.77
N ASP A 246 8.24 4.45 21.11
CA ASP A 246 9.39 5.09 21.75
C ASP A 246 9.02 6.48 22.30
N GLN A 247 8.23 7.25 21.57
CA GLN A 247 7.72 8.55 22.03
C GLN A 247 6.85 8.40 23.29
N LEU A 248 5.99 7.38 23.34
CA LEU A 248 5.10 7.12 24.47
C LEU A 248 5.82 6.60 25.73
N VAL A 249 6.91 5.85 25.56
CA VAL A 249 7.73 5.38 26.68
C VAL A 249 8.58 6.50 27.28
N GLN A 250 8.92 7.51 26.47
CA GLN A 250 9.72 8.67 26.90
C GLN A 250 8.87 9.81 27.50
N SER A 251 7.55 9.79 27.30
CA SER A 251 6.60 10.81 27.80
C SER A 251 6.10 10.49 29.21
#